data_AF-A0A496Q064-F1
#
_entry.id   AF-A0A496Q064-F1
#
_cell.length_a   1.000
_cell.length_b   1.000
_cell.length_c   1.000
_cell.angle_alpha   90.00
_cell.angle_beta   90.00
_cell.angle_gamma   90.00
#
_symmetry.space_group_name_H-M   'P 1'
#
loop_
_entity.id
_entity.type
_entity.pdbx_description
1 polymer ?
#
loop_
_entity_poly.entity_id
_entity_poly.type
_entity_poly.pdbx_seq_one_letter_code
_entity_poly.pdbx_strand_id
1 'polypeptide(L)'
;GFRRKYILGTAQFMTERPGWLEETEALPYSEAKERMMLLPGVGEKIADCVLLFGAGKFEAFPVDTWISRVLGDRYGLTGWNNRQLAEFGRVHFGSAAGLAQQFIFSWERRFTRSGV
;
A
#
# COMPACT_ATOMS: atom_id res chain seq x y z
N GLY A 1 12.51 -17.65 -6.80
CA GLY A 1 11.35 -17.49 -7.70
C GLY A 1 11.43 -16.19 -8.50
N PHE A 2 10.38 -15.85 -9.26
CA PHE A 2 10.40 -14.74 -10.24
C PHE A 2 10.75 -13.35 -9.65
N ARG A 3 10.54 -13.14 -8.35
CA ARG A 3 10.83 -11.87 -7.66
C ARG A 3 12.33 -11.61 -7.41
N ARG A 4 13.21 -12.60 -7.64
CA ARG A 4 14.66 -12.47 -7.42
C ARG A 4 15.25 -11.25 -8.14
N LYS A 5 14.85 -11.02 -9.39
CA LYS A 5 15.33 -9.88 -10.21
C LYS A 5 14.93 -8.53 -9.62
N TYR A 6 13.77 -8.44 -8.97
CA TYR A 6 13.27 -7.21 -8.34
C TYR A 6 14.05 -6.87 -7.07
N ILE A 7 14.30 -7.88 -6.23
CA ILE A 7 15.08 -7.72 -5.00
C ILE A 7 16.51 -7.29 -5.35
N LEU A 8 17.16 -7.98 -6.30
CA LEU A 8 18.50 -7.63 -6.75
C LEU A 8 18.56 -6.22 -7.36
N GLY A 9 17.63 -5.89 -8.26
CA GLY A 9 17.60 -4.58 -8.90
C GLY A 9 17.33 -3.45 -7.91
N THR A 10 16.47 -3.67 -6.91
CA THR A 10 16.24 -2.69 -5.85
C THR A 10 17.48 -2.49 -4.99
N ALA A 11 18.17 -3.57 -4.59
CA ALA A 11 19.40 -3.47 -3.81
C ALA A 11 20.51 -2.72 -4.57
N GLN A 12 20.68 -2.99 -5.87
CA GLN A 12 21.62 -2.26 -6.73
C GLN A 12 21.26 -0.78 -6.83
N PHE A 13 19.98 -0.47 -7.08
CA PHE A 13 19.48 0.89 -7.16
C PHE A 13 19.81 1.71 -5.90
N MET A 14 19.65 1.11 -4.71
CA MET A 14 19.94 1.75 -3.43
C MET A 14 21.45 1.96 -3.20
N THR A 15 22.27 0.97 -3.53
CA THR A 15 23.74 1.08 -3.39
C THR A 15 24.30 2.20 -4.26
N GLU A 16 23.76 2.40 -5.46
CA GLU A 16 24.15 3.48 -6.37
C GLU A 16 23.66 4.87 -5.93
N ARG A 17 22.69 4.93 -5.00
CA ARG A 17 22.00 6.16 -4.59
C ARG A 17 21.92 6.24 -3.06
N PRO A 18 23.06 6.40 -2.36
CA PRO A 18 23.06 6.57 -0.92
C PRO A 18 22.23 7.80 -0.52
N GLY A 19 21.41 7.68 0.54
CA GLY A 19 20.51 8.75 0.99
C GLY A 19 19.14 8.77 0.31
N TRP A 20 18.94 8.01 -0.77
CA TRP A 20 17.69 8.05 -1.54
C TRP A 20 16.47 7.63 -0.72
N LEU A 21 16.63 6.68 0.21
CA LEU A 21 15.54 6.19 1.05
C LEU A 21 15.11 7.27 2.04
N GLU A 22 16.06 7.86 2.75
CA GLU A 22 15.86 8.93 3.74
C GLU A 22 15.22 10.16 3.09
N GLU A 23 15.70 10.55 1.90
CA GLU A 23 15.05 11.60 1.10
C GLU A 23 13.60 11.25 0.76
N THR A 24 13.34 10.00 0.38
CA THR A 24 12.00 9.57 -0.02
C THR A 24 11.05 9.55 1.18
N GLU A 25 11.52 9.17 2.36
CA GLU A 25 10.73 9.19 3.60
C GLU A 25 10.38 10.61 4.05
N ALA A 26 11.25 11.59 3.79
CA ALA A 26 11.03 12.99 4.13
C ALA A 26 9.97 13.68 3.24
N LEU A 27 9.65 13.13 2.07
CA LEU A 27 8.69 13.72 1.14
C LEU A 27 7.23 13.59 1.58
N PRO A 28 6.33 14.44 1.06
CA PRO A 28 4.89 14.22 1.14
C PRO A 28 4.50 12.85 0.58
N TYR A 29 3.46 12.22 1.12
CA TYR A 29 3.06 10.85 0.76
C TYR A 29 2.91 10.63 -0.76
N SER A 30 2.29 11.57 -1.49
CA SER A 30 2.09 11.44 -2.93
C SER A 30 3.42 11.31 -3.70
N GLU A 31 4.37 12.19 -3.39
CA GLU A 31 5.71 12.19 -4.02
C GLU A 31 6.53 10.98 -3.58
N ALA A 32 6.45 10.61 -2.30
CA ALA A 32 7.12 9.43 -1.77
C ALA A 32 6.60 8.15 -2.46
N LYS A 33 5.29 8.06 -2.72
CA LYS A 33 4.67 6.93 -3.42
C LYS A 33 5.13 6.83 -4.87
N GLU A 34 5.17 7.95 -5.58
CA GLU A 34 5.68 7.99 -6.95
C GLU A 34 7.14 7.55 -7.02
N ARG A 35 7.99 8.05 -6.11
CA ARG A 35 9.40 7.60 -6.00
C ARG A 35 9.52 6.11 -5.72
N MET A 36 8.73 5.57 -4.78
CA MET A 36 8.74 4.14 -4.46
C MET A 36 8.38 3.27 -5.68
N MET A 37 7.45 3.72 -6.52
CA MET A 37 7.04 3.00 -7.73
C MET A 37 8.08 3.00 -8.85
N LEU A 38 9.17 3.77 -8.73
CA LEU A 38 10.32 3.67 -9.62
C LEU A 38 11.15 2.39 -9.37
N LEU A 39 11.02 1.80 -8.18
CA LEU A 39 11.78 0.61 -7.82
C LEU A 39 11.27 -0.63 -8.58
N PRO A 40 12.18 -1.51 -9.03
CA PRO A 40 11.81 -2.71 -9.77
C PRO A 40 10.81 -3.58 -9.00
N GLY A 41 9.64 -3.80 -9.59
CA GLY A 41 8.60 -4.67 -9.02
C GLY A 41 7.75 -4.03 -7.91
N VAL A 42 7.89 -2.73 -7.65
CA VAL A 42 7.05 -1.98 -6.72
C VAL A 42 5.89 -1.32 -7.46
N GLY A 43 4.68 -1.82 -7.23
CA GLY A 43 3.43 -1.19 -7.69
C GLY A 43 2.70 -0.47 -6.55
N GLU A 44 1.54 0.14 -6.84
CA GLU A 44 0.79 0.99 -5.90
C GLU A 44 0.62 0.36 -4.51
N LYS A 45 0.15 -0.89 -4.43
CA LYS A 45 -0.06 -1.60 -3.15
C LYS A 45 1.24 -1.74 -2.36
N ILE A 46 2.34 -2.10 -3.03
CA ILE A 46 3.63 -2.33 -2.36
C ILE A 46 4.19 -1.00 -1.87
N ALA A 47 4.11 0.06 -2.69
CA ALA A 47 4.50 1.41 -2.28
C ALA A 47 3.71 1.86 -1.04
N ASP A 48 2.39 1.68 -1.03
CA ASP A 48 1.55 2.02 0.13
C ASP A 48 1.94 1.22 1.38
N CYS A 49 2.24 -0.08 1.25
CA CYS A 49 2.69 -0.88 2.39
C CYS A 49 4.06 -0.41 2.93
N VAL A 50 5.02 -0.11 2.05
CA VAL A 50 6.34 0.38 2.46
C VAL A 50 6.22 1.72 3.17
N LEU A 51 5.43 2.64 2.63
CA LEU A 51 5.23 3.96 3.24
C LEU A 51 4.47 3.90 4.57
N LEU A 52 3.46 3.02 4.68
CA LEU A 52 2.72 2.85 5.92
C LEU A 52 3.58 2.22 7.02
N PHE A 53 4.26 1.11 6.73
CA PHE A 53 4.93 0.30 7.76
C PHE A 53 6.39 0.70 7.98
N GLY A 54 7.06 1.22 6.96
CA GLY A 54 8.46 1.63 7.02
C GLY A 54 8.64 3.12 7.29
N ALA A 55 7.81 3.98 6.66
CA ALA A 55 7.99 5.43 6.70
C ALA A 55 6.94 6.19 7.54
N GLY A 56 6.03 5.49 8.22
CA GLY A 56 5.03 6.10 9.11
C GLY A 56 4.00 7.01 8.42
N LYS A 57 3.78 6.85 7.10
CA LYS A 57 2.77 7.61 6.35
C LYS A 57 1.38 7.01 6.59
N PHE A 58 0.73 7.38 7.69
CA PHE A 58 -0.56 6.83 8.11
C PHE A 58 -1.73 7.16 7.17
N GLU A 59 -1.56 8.12 6.28
CA GLU A 59 -2.49 8.41 5.19
C GLU A 59 -2.43 7.37 4.05
N ALA A 60 -1.45 6.47 4.02
CA ALA A 60 -1.37 5.42 3.00
C ALA A 60 -2.51 4.38 3.16
N PHE A 61 -3.08 3.94 2.04
CA PHE A 61 -4.17 2.94 2.04
C PHE A 61 -3.89 1.78 1.08
N PRO A 62 -3.15 0.74 1.52
CA PRO A 62 -2.81 -0.38 0.66
C PRO A 62 -4.03 -1.24 0.30
N VAL A 63 -4.31 -1.40 -0.99
CA VAL A 63 -5.41 -2.24 -1.49
C VAL A 63 -4.89 -3.57 -2.03
N ASP A 64 -5.17 -4.65 -1.30
CA ASP A 64 -4.98 -6.03 -1.76
C ASP A 64 -6.32 -6.68 -2.14
N THR A 65 -6.31 -7.99 -2.43
CA THR A 65 -7.51 -8.72 -2.81
C THR A 65 -8.56 -8.81 -1.70
N TRP A 66 -8.16 -8.76 -0.43
CA TRP A 66 -9.09 -8.77 0.71
C TRP A 66 -9.74 -7.40 0.86
N ILE A 67 -8.93 -6.34 0.91
CA ILE A 67 -9.45 -4.97 1.02
C ILE A 67 -10.34 -4.64 -0.17
N SER A 68 -9.96 -5.02 -1.39
CA SER A 68 -10.78 -4.79 -2.58
C SER A 68 -12.15 -5.45 -2.47
N ARG A 69 -12.21 -6.72 -2.05
CA ARG A 69 -13.48 -7.43 -1.81
C ARG A 69 -14.31 -6.72 -0.74
N VAL A 70 -13.70 -6.37 0.38
CA VAL A 70 -14.41 -5.80 1.52
C VAL A 70 -14.99 -4.42 1.21
N LEU A 71 -14.27 -3.61 0.46
CA LEU A 71 -14.78 -2.33 -0.03
C LEU A 71 -15.91 -2.53 -1.06
N GLY A 72 -15.83 -3.55 -1.91
CA GLY A 72 -16.94 -3.95 -2.76
C GLY A 72 -18.19 -4.31 -1.95
N ASP A 73 -18.05 -5.25 -1.01
CA ASP A 73 -19.17 -5.83 -0.28
C ASP A 73 -19.79 -4.87 0.75
N ARG A 74 -18.97 -4.12 1.49
CA ARG A 74 -19.42 -3.29 2.62
C ARG A 74 -19.66 -1.83 2.27
N TYR A 75 -18.98 -1.30 1.26
CA TYR A 75 -19.09 0.10 0.83
C TYR A 75 -19.77 0.24 -0.52
N GLY A 76 -20.21 -0.85 -1.16
CA GLY A 76 -20.89 -0.81 -2.46
C GLY A 76 -19.97 -0.40 -3.61
N LEU A 77 -18.66 -0.57 -3.47
CA LEU A 77 -17.66 -0.14 -4.46
C LEU A 77 -17.31 -1.25 -5.47
N THR A 78 -18.27 -2.15 -5.75
CA THR A 78 -18.08 -3.24 -6.70
C THR A 78 -17.74 -2.71 -8.08
N GLY A 79 -16.72 -3.30 -8.72
CA GLY A 79 -16.25 -2.90 -10.05
C GLY A 79 -15.23 -1.75 -10.06
N TRP A 80 -14.92 -1.16 -8.92
CA TRP A 80 -13.87 -0.14 -8.82
C TRP A 80 -12.49 -0.79 -8.92
N ASN A 81 -11.56 -0.13 -9.61
CA ASN A 81 -10.17 -0.59 -9.67
C ASN A 81 -9.39 -0.21 -8.40
N ASN A 82 -8.24 -0.85 -8.17
CA ASN A 82 -7.45 -0.66 -6.95
C ASN A 82 -7.03 0.80 -6.70
N ARG A 83 -6.79 1.59 -7.75
CA ARG A 83 -6.41 2.99 -7.61
C ARG A 83 -7.58 3.82 -7.09
N GLN A 84 -8.78 3.60 -7.63
CA GLN A 84 -10.01 4.25 -7.16
C GLN A 84 -10.34 3.84 -5.71
N LEU A 85 -10.17 2.56 -5.37
CA LEU A 85 -10.38 2.05 -4.02
C LEU A 85 -9.36 2.64 -3.01
N ALA A 86 -8.10 2.79 -3.42
CA ALA A 86 -7.08 3.39 -2.58
C ALA A 86 -7.38 4.88 -2.36
N GLU A 87 -7.82 5.59 -3.39
CA GLU A 87 -8.26 6.99 -3.26
C GLU A 87 -9.46 7.13 -2.33
N PHE A 88 -10.48 6.28 -2.50
CA PHE A 88 -11.62 6.22 -1.59
C PHE A 88 -11.16 6.04 -0.14
N GLY A 89 -10.29 5.07 0.13
CA GLY A 89 -9.78 4.83 1.49
C GLY A 89 -9.07 6.04 2.08
N ARG A 90 -8.22 6.73 1.28
CA ARG A 90 -7.53 7.95 1.72
C ARG A 90 -8.49 9.10 2.03
N VAL A 91 -9.46 9.35 1.16
CA VAL A 91 -10.43 10.44 1.34
C VAL A 91 -11.38 10.13 2.50
N HIS A 92 -11.88 8.90 2.58
CA HIS A 92 -12.89 8.50 3.55
C HIS A 92 -12.36 8.43 4.99
N PHE A 93 -11.13 7.92 5.17
CA PHE A 93 -10.52 7.73 6.49
C PHE A 93 -9.48 8.81 6.85
N GLY A 94 -9.12 9.67 5.89
CA GLY A 94 -8.19 10.78 6.10
C GLY A 94 -6.80 10.34 6.59
N SER A 95 -6.26 11.06 7.56
CA SER A 95 -4.94 10.78 8.14
C SER A 95 -4.84 9.44 8.87
N ALA A 96 -5.98 8.78 9.14
CA ALA A 96 -6.03 7.48 9.81
C ALA A 96 -6.26 6.31 8.83
N ALA A 97 -6.17 6.55 7.51
CA ALA A 97 -6.47 5.57 6.47
C ALA A 97 -5.71 4.25 6.63
N GLY A 98 -4.42 4.28 6.91
CA GLY A 98 -3.61 3.09 7.13
C GLY A 98 -4.04 2.29 8.35
N LEU A 99 -4.40 2.97 9.44
CA LEU A 99 -4.92 2.30 10.65
C LEU A 99 -6.28 1.64 10.38
N ALA A 100 -7.20 2.37 9.73
CA ALA A 100 -8.50 1.83 9.34
C ALA A 100 -8.33 0.59 8.44
N GLN A 101 -7.44 0.66 7.46
CA GLN A 101 -7.12 -0.46 6.58
C GLN A 101 -6.63 -1.69 7.35
N GLN A 102 -5.77 -1.50 8.37
CA GLN A 102 -5.28 -2.60 9.22
C GLN A 102 -6.39 -3.23 10.07
N PHE A 103 -7.29 -2.43 10.65
CA PHE A 103 -8.44 -2.95 11.40
C PHE A 103 -9.39 -3.75 10.52
N ILE A 104 -9.72 -3.22 9.33
CA ILE A 104 -10.55 -3.91 8.35
C ILE A 104 -9.91 -5.24 7.94
N PHE A 105 -8.63 -5.22 7.56
CA PHE A 105 -7.91 -6.43 7.15
C PHE A 105 -7.87 -7.49 8.24
N SER A 106 -7.58 -7.08 9.49
CA SER A 106 -7.50 -7.99 10.64
C SER A 106 -8.85 -8.64 10.94
N TRP A 107 -9.92 -7.86 10.94
CA TRP A 107 -11.29 -8.35 11.13
C TRP A 107 -11.65 -9.39 10.07
N GLU A 108 -11.44 -9.07 8.80
CA GLU A 108 -11.84 -9.91 7.67
C GLU A 108 -11.05 -11.21 7.60
N ARG A 109 -9.76 -11.17 7.91
CA ARG A 109 -8.94 -12.38 7.99
C ARG A 109 -9.35 -13.30 9.12
N ARG A 110 -9.88 -12.76 10.22
CA ARG A 110 -10.29 -13.51 11.41
C ARG A 110 -11.69 -14.08 11.30
N PHE A 111 -12.66 -13.32 10.80
CA PHE A 111 -14.08 -13.66 10.91
C PHE A 111 -14.72 -14.12 9.60
N THR A 112 -14.14 -13.79 8.44
CA THR A 112 -14.69 -14.20 7.13
C THR A 112 -14.30 -15.64 6.76
N ARG A 113 -13.42 -16.28 7.54
CA ARG A 113 -13.09 -17.73 7.45
C ARG A 113 -14.02 -18.64 8.28
N SER A 114 -14.97 -18.09 9.03
CA SER A 114 -15.85 -18.86 9.93
C SER A 114 -17.25 -19.11 9.37
N GLY A 115 -17.46 -18.86 8.07
CA GLY A 115 -18.76 -18.95 7.39
C GLY A 115 -18.83 -19.96 6.25
N VAL A 116 -18.06 -21.06 6.31
CA VAL A 116 -18.26 -22.28 5.50
C VAL A 116 -17.99 -23.49 6.39
#